data_AF-A0A7C6ESQ4-F1
#
_entry.id   AF-A0A7C6ESQ4-F1
#
_cell.length_a   1.000
_cell.length_b   1.000
_cell.length_c   1.000
_cell.angle_alpha   90.00
_cell.angle_beta   90.00
_cell.angle_gamma   90.00
#
_symmetry.space_group_name_H-M   'P 1'
#
loop_
_entity.id
_entity.type
_entity.pdbx_description
1 polymer ?
#
loop_
_entity_poly.entity_id
_entity_poly.type
_entity_poly.pdbx_seq_one_letter_code
_entity_poly.pdbx_strand_id
1 'polypeptide(L)'
;MQAKFDNILKPIAQEVIDESQLANINFNAFFENVMFHEVAHGLGISKTIKDKKLVTDVLKDTHTSLEEAKADIVGLYIVTWLYDNKQITEHTLLDNYVTFLAGIFRSVRFGASSAHGKANMIEFNYLNEKGAFVYNEQKGKYLVQLDKMREAVAGLANLILTTQGNGDYNGAKDLLKNMAVVKPQLQKSLSKIATAGIPRDIVFEQGKHLLGLQ
;
A
#
# COMPACT_ATOMS: atom_id res chain seq x y z
N MET A 1 4.67 6.50 14.17
CA MET A 1 3.49 6.50 13.29
C MET A 1 2.79 7.85 13.23
N GLN A 2 2.35 8.43 14.37
CA GLN A 2 1.66 9.72 14.41
C GLN A 2 2.37 10.84 13.63
N ALA A 3 3.67 11.04 13.87
CA ALA A 3 4.44 12.07 13.15
C ALA A 3 4.44 11.87 11.62
N LYS A 4 4.48 10.62 11.13
CA LYS A 4 4.41 10.32 9.69
C LYS A 4 3.00 10.59 9.15
N PHE A 5 1.97 10.28 9.94
CA PHE A 5 0.59 10.56 9.57
C PHE A 5 0.34 12.06 9.43
N ASP A 6 0.72 12.84 10.45
CA ASP A 6 0.44 14.28 10.51
C ASP A 6 1.27 15.10 9.53
N ASN A 7 2.56 14.80 9.40
CA ASN A 7 3.49 15.63 8.61
C ASN A 7 3.70 15.13 7.18
N ILE A 8 3.20 13.93 6.83
CA ILE A 8 3.44 13.33 5.51
C ILE A 8 2.13 12.83 4.90
N LEU A 9 1.43 11.88 5.54
CA LEU A 9 0.25 11.26 4.94
C LEU A 9 -0.89 12.26 4.73
N LYS A 10 -1.26 13.02 5.76
CA LYS A 10 -2.32 14.04 5.69
C LYS A 10 -2.03 15.10 4.61
N PRO A 11 -0.84 15.73 4.56
CA PRO A 11 -0.49 16.65 3.48
C PRO A 11 -0.53 16.00 2.09
N ILE A 12 -0.06 14.75 1.95
CA ILE A 12 -0.18 14.03 0.67
C ILE A 12 -1.65 13.88 0.27
N ALA A 13 -2.50 13.46 1.21
CA ALA A 13 -3.92 13.28 0.94
C ALA A 13 -4.58 14.60 0.51
N GLN A 14 -4.23 15.72 1.14
CA GLN A 14 -4.69 17.05 0.74
C GLN A 14 -4.30 17.41 -0.69
N GLU A 15 -3.23 16.85 -1.24
CA GLU A 15 -2.82 17.06 -2.63
C GLU A 15 -3.55 16.15 -3.62
N VAL A 16 -3.83 14.90 -3.25
CA VAL A 16 -4.26 13.87 -4.22
C VAL A 16 -5.64 13.28 -3.99
N ILE A 17 -6.23 13.34 -2.81
CA ILE A 17 -7.56 12.77 -2.54
C ILE A 17 -8.66 13.81 -2.80
N ASP A 18 -9.78 13.38 -3.39
CA ASP A 18 -10.95 14.23 -3.63
C ASP A 18 -11.49 14.78 -2.30
N GLU A 19 -11.95 16.03 -2.33
CA GLU A 19 -12.34 16.77 -1.14
C GLU A 19 -13.46 16.07 -0.35
N SER A 20 -14.35 15.36 -1.06
CA SER A 20 -15.44 14.59 -0.44
C SER A 20 -14.97 13.41 0.42
N GLN A 21 -13.73 12.95 0.24
CA GLN A 21 -13.15 11.82 0.97
C GLN A 21 -11.99 12.22 1.89
N LEU A 22 -11.65 13.51 2.01
CA LEU A 22 -10.58 13.94 2.92
C LEU A 22 -10.90 13.64 4.40
N ALA A 23 -12.17 13.62 4.78
CA ALA A 23 -12.61 13.21 6.12
C ALA A 23 -12.31 11.73 6.42
N ASN A 24 -12.10 10.91 5.39
CA ASN A 24 -11.75 9.49 5.53
C ASN A 24 -10.25 9.26 5.82
N ILE A 25 -9.43 10.32 5.83
CA ILE A 25 -8.02 10.22 6.23
C ILE A 25 -7.94 10.11 7.75
N ASN A 26 -7.76 8.87 8.22
CA ASN A 26 -7.89 8.52 9.64
C ASN A 26 -6.59 7.88 10.18
N PHE A 27 -6.19 8.26 11.39
CA PHE A 27 -4.95 7.75 12.00
C PHE A 27 -5.06 6.28 12.38
N ASN A 28 -6.19 5.85 12.93
CA ASN A 28 -6.41 4.45 13.31
C ASN A 28 -6.37 3.57 12.06
N ALA A 29 -7.04 4.01 11.00
CA ALA A 29 -6.97 3.35 9.70
C ALA A 29 -5.53 3.24 9.16
N PHE A 30 -4.72 4.31 9.29
CA PHE A 30 -3.31 4.29 8.88
C PHE A 30 -2.49 3.31 9.74
N PHE A 31 -2.71 3.33 11.05
CA PHE A 31 -2.04 2.43 11.99
C PHE A 31 -2.41 0.98 11.72
N GLU A 32 -3.69 0.68 11.52
CA GLU A 32 -4.21 -0.66 11.22
C GLU A 32 -3.69 -1.18 9.90
N ASN A 33 -3.69 -0.37 8.83
CA ASN A 33 -3.13 -0.79 7.54
C ASN A 33 -1.66 -1.24 7.70
N VAL A 34 -0.86 -0.52 8.49
CA VAL A 34 0.53 -0.90 8.76
C VAL A 34 0.62 -2.11 9.71
N MET A 35 -0.19 -2.15 10.76
CA MET A 35 -0.19 -3.28 11.70
C MET A 35 -0.60 -4.58 11.01
N PHE A 36 -1.64 -4.55 10.18
CA PHE A 36 -2.09 -5.72 9.44
C PHE A 36 -1.18 -6.08 8.27
N HIS A 37 -0.39 -5.14 7.75
CA HIS A 37 0.74 -5.46 6.87
C HIS A 37 1.75 -6.36 7.60
N GLU A 38 2.18 -6.00 8.82
CA GLU A 38 3.11 -6.82 9.60
C GLU A 38 2.51 -8.19 9.98
N VAL A 39 1.23 -8.24 10.33
CA VAL A 39 0.51 -9.51 10.54
C VAL A 39 0.48 -10.33 9.25
N ALA A 40 0.23 -9.70 8.11
CA ALA A 40 0.15 -10.39 6.84
C ALA A 40 1.49 -10.98 6.41
N HIS A 41 2.65 -10.45 6.81
CA HIS A 41 3.94 -11.14 6.63
C HIS A 41 3.98 -12.53 7.28
N GLY A 42 3.39 -12.67 8.48
CA GLY A 42 3.25 -13.94 9.18
C GLY A 42 2.22 -14.90 8.57
N LEU A 43 1.46 -14.44 7.56
CA LEU A 43 0.38 -15.20 6.92
C LEU A 43 0.68 -15.48 5.44
N GLY A 44 -0.10 -16.38 4.86
CA GLY A 44 0.02 -16.78 3.46
C GLY A 44 0.96 -17.97 3.25
N ILE A 45 1.62 -18.01 2.10
CA ILE A 45 2.32 -19.20 1.61
C ILE A 45 3.83 -19.02 1.75
N SER A 46 4.44 -19.75 2.69
CA SER A 46 5.91 -19.77 2.87
C SER A 46 6.63 -20.83 2.04
N LYS A 47 5.89 -21.88 1.63
CA LYS A 47 6.39 -22.96 0.76
C LYS A 47 5.42 -23.21 -0.40
N THR A 48 5.96 -23.40 -1.59
CA THR A 48 5.18 -23.74 -2.78
C THR A 48 4.30 -24.99 -2.54
N ILE A 49 3.15 -25.05 -3.19
CA ILE A 49 2.16 -26.10 -2.96
C ILE A 49 2.65 -27.45 -3.49
N LYS A 50 3.22 -27.47 -4.70
CA LYS A 50 3.60 -28.70 -5.41
C LYS A 50 4.89 -29.34 -4.91
N ASP A 51 5.98 -28.58 -4.83
CA ASP A 51 7.32 -29.10 -4.54
C ASP A 51 7.86 -28.69 -3.15
N LYS A 52 7.06 -27.99 -2.34
CA LYS A 52 7.35 -27.63 -0.93
C LYS A 52 8.66 -26.86 -0.73
N LYS A 53 9.16 -26.18 -1.77
CA LYS A 53 10.33 -25.30 -1.69
C LYS A 53 9.94 -23.99 -1.05
N LEU A 54 10.89 -23.31 -0.41
CA LEU A 54 10.65 -21.97 0.12
C LEU A 54 10.30 -21.02 -1.02
N VAL A 55 9.28 -20.20 -0.83
CA VAL A 55 8.83 -19.23 -1.85
C VAL A 55 9.95 -18.24 -2.19
N THR A 56 10.76 -17.85 -1.20
CA THR A 56 11.93 -16.98 -1.42
C THR A 56 12.94 -17.58 -2.40
N ASP A 57 13.23 -18.88 -2.27
CA ASP A 57 14.21 -19.57 -3.13
C ASP A 57 13.71 -19.68 -4.58
N VAL A 58 12.40 -19.90 -4.75
CA VAL A 58 11.79 -20.08 -6.07
C VAL A 58 11.58 -18.75 -6.79
N LEU A 59 11.15 -17.72 -6.06
CA LEU A 59 10.85 -16.41 -6.62
C LEU A 59 12.07 -15.47 -6.72
N LYS A 60 13.19 -15.80 -6.06
CA LYS A 60 14.49 -15.14 -6.25
C LYS A 60 14.39 -13.61 -6.12
N ASP A 61 14.88 -12.86 -7.10
CA ASP A 61 14.90 -11.40 -7.15
C ASP A 61 13.51 -10.75 -7.18
N THR A 62 12.47 -11.51 -7.50
CA THR A 62 11.08 -11.03 -7.47
C THR A 62 10.43 -11.15 -6.10
N HIS A 63 10.99 -11.97 -5.20
CA HIS A 63 10.37 -12.32 -3.92
C HIS A 63 10.09 -11.10 -3.06
N THR A 64 11.09 -10.28 -2.77
CA THR A 64 10.96 -9.19 -1.79
C THR A 64 9.86 -8.21 -2.17
N SER A 65 9.84 -7.71 -3.40
CA SER A 65 8.80 -6.77 -3.84
C SER A 65 7.41 -7.39 -3.88
N LEU A 66 7.31 -8.68 -4.21
CA LEU A 66 6.03 -9.38 -4.22
C LEU A 66 5.53 -9.68 -2.80
N GLU A 67 6.43 -9.95 -1.86
CA GLU A 67 6.12 -10.20 -0.46
C GLU A 67 5.63 -8.94 0.25
N GLU A 68 6.23 -7.79 -0.03
CA GLU A 68 5.73 -6.48 0.42
C GLU A 68 4.32 -6.21 -0.13
N ALA A 69 4.11 -6.43 -1.44
CA ALA A 69 2.79 -6.24 -2.06
C ALA A 69 1.74 -7.19 -1.49
N LYS A 70 2.16 -8.42 -1.16
CA LYS A 70 1.32 -9.40 -0.46
C LYS A 70 0.94 -8.87 0.92
N ALA A 71 1.91 -8.39 1.70
CA ALA A 71 1.68 -7.90 3.05
C ALA A 71 0.69 -6.72 3.07
N ASP A 72 0.90 -5.72 2.21
CA ASP A 72 0.02 -4.56 2.06
C ASP A 72 -1.43 -4.99 1.74
N ILE A 73 -1.62 -5.79 0.69
CA ILE A 73 -2.96 -6.14 0.20
C ILE A 73 -3.67 -7.21 1.03
N VAL A 74 -2.95 -8.22 1.53
CA VAL A 74 -3.53 -9.21 2.44
C VAL A 74 -3.86 -8.54 3.78
N GLY A 75 -3.05 -7.60 4.25
CA GLY A 75 -3.37 -6.78 5.41
C GLY A 75 -4.69 -6.03 5.23
N LEU A 76 -4.86 -5.38 4.07
CA LEU A 76 -6.10 -4.68 3.74
C LEU A 76 -7.31 -5.61 3.56
N TYR A 77 -7.09 -6.83 3.05
CA TYR A 77 -8.12 -7.88 3.00
C TYR A 77 -8.56 -8.31 4.40
N ILE A 78 -7.63 -8.48 5.35
CA ILE A 78 -7.93 -8.80 6.75
C ILE A 78 -8.74 -7.69 7.41
N VAL A 79 -8.33 -6.43 7.23
CA VAL A 79 -9.09 -5.26 7.71
C VAL A 79 -10.52 -5.28 7.18
N THR A 80 -10.68 -5.56 5.89
CA THR A 80 -12.01 -5.69 5.26
C THR A 80 -12.85 -6.76 5.93
N TRP A 81 -12.27 -7.94 6.16
CA TRP A 81 -12.95 -9.04 6.84
C TRP A 81 -13.32 -8.69 8.29
N LEU A 82 -12.42 -8.05 9.03
CA LEU A 82 -12.67 -7.66 10.43
C LEU A 82 -13.78 -6.62 10.54
N TYR A 83 -13.81 -5.64 9.62
CA TYR A 83 -14.88 -4.66 9.53
C TYR A 83 -16.24 -5.35 9.26
N ASP A 84 -16.30 -6.23 8.26
CA ASP A 84 -17.55 -6.97 7.92
C ASP A 84 -18.05 -7.83 9.09
N ASN A 85 -17.14 -8.35 9.90
CA ASN A 85 -17.43 -9.15 11.09
C ASN A 85 -17.55 -8.31 12.37
N LYS A 86 -17.67 -6.98 12.25
CA LYS A 86 -17.89 -6.04 13.37
C LYS A 86 -16.82 -6.12 14.47
N GLN A 87 -15.59 -6.49 14.11
CA GLN A 87 -14.44 -6.51 15.01
C GLN A 87 -13.71 -5.16 15.04
N ILE A 88 -13.88 -4.35 13.99
CA ILE A 88 -13.46 -2.95 13.92
C ILE A 88 -14.74 -2.12 13.79
N THR A 89 -14.95 -1.16 14.68
CA THR A 89 -16.21 -0.39 14.75
C THR A 89 -16.02 1.12 14.95
N GLU A 90 -14.79 1.54 15.24
CA GLU A 90 -14.42 2.90 15.61
C GLU A 90 -14.38 3.86 14.41
N HIS A 91 -14.32 3.31 13.20
CA HIS A 91 -14.23 4.05 11.94
C HIS A 91 -14.78 3.17 10.79
N THR A 92 -14.86 3.73 9.58
CA THR A 92 -15.43 3.04 8.42
C THR A 92 -14.37 2.33 7.59
N LEU A 93 -14.74 1.25 6.89
CA LEU A 93 -13.85 0.60 5.92
C LEU A 93 -13.33 1.56 4.83
N LEU A 94 -14.15 2.55 4.46
CA LEU A 94 -13.72 3.57 3.50
C LEU A 94 -12.54 4.37 4.02
N ASP A 95 -12.42 4.56 5.34
CA ASP A 95 -11.28 5.23 5.95
C ASP A 95 -9.99 4.43 5.71
N ASN A 96 -10.00 3.10 5.88
CA ASN A 96 -8.85 2.26 5.54
C ASN A 96 -8.47 2.36 4.07
N TYR A 97 -9.44 2.33 3.15
CA TYR A 97 -9.17 2.36 1.72
C TYR A 97 -8.65 3.71 1.22
N VAL A 98 -9.25 4.82 1.66
CA VAL A 98 -8.80 6.16 1.28
C VAL A 98 -7.43 6.46 1.89
N THR A 99 -7.23 6.08 3.15
CA THR A 99 -5.95 6.21 3.85
C THR A 99 -4.85 5.34 3.21
N PHE A 100 -5.19 4.12 2.78
CA PHE A 100 -4.29 3.23 2.04
C PHE A 100 -3.87 3.85 0.70
N LEU A 101 -4.83 4.37 -0.09
CA LEU A 101 -4.53 5.01 -1.37
C LEU A 101 -3.62 6.23 -1.19
N ALA A 102 -3.84 7.08 -0.18
CA ALA A 102 -2.92 8.16 0.16
C ALA A 102 -1.53 7.62 0.57
N GLY A 103 -1.50 6.51 1.30
CA GLY A 103 -0.29 5.80 1.72
C GLY A 103 0.58 5.32 0.57
N ILE A 104 -0.02 4.87 -0.54
CA ILE A 104 0.70 4.48 -1.75
C ILE A 104 1.62 5.60 -2.23
N PHE A 105 1.12 6.83 -2.34
CA PHE A 105 1.93 7.96 -2.80
C PHE A 105 3.09 8.28 -1.85
N ARG A 106 2.94 8.03 -0.55
CA ARG A 106 4.05 8.15 0.40
C ARG A 106 5.13 7.11 0.09
N SER A 107 4.76 5.84 -0.07
CA SER A 107 5.70 4.74 -0.29
C SER A 107 6.40 4.81 -1.65
N VAL A 108 5.68 5.17 -2.71
CA VAL A 108 6.23 5.28 -4.07
C VAL A 108 7.34 6.33 -4.17
N ARG A 109 7.34 7.35 -3.29
CA ARG A 109 8.40 8.38 -3.24
C ARG A 109 9.77 7.86 -2.79
N PHE A 110 9.85 6.65 -2.21
CA PHE A 110 11.12 5.96 -1.98
C PHE A 110 11.75 5.42 -3.28
N GLY A 111 10.98 5.39 -4.38
CA GLY A 111 11.47 5.13 -5.72
C GLY A 111 11.44 3.66 -6.13
N ALA A 112 11.65 3.43 -7.43
CA ALA A 112 11.60 2.11 -8.06
C ALA A 112 12.72 1.16 -7.65
N SER A 113 13.74 1.63 -6.91
CA SER A 113 14.78 0.78 -6.34
C SER A 113 14.37 0.12 -5.01
N SER A 114 13.35 0.65 -4.34
CA SER A 114 12.82 0.11 -3.08
C SER A 114 11.82 -1.02 -3.35
N ALA A 115 11.87 -2.10 -2.55
CA ALA A 115 10.88 -3.18 -2.63
C ALA A 115 9.46 -2.69 -2.31
N HIS A 116 9.30 -1.87 -1.27
CA HIS A 116 8.03 -1.24 -0.93
C HIS A 116 7.56 -0.30 -2.04
N GLY A 117 8.48 0.47 -2.63
CA GLY A 117 8.17 1.36 -3.75
C GLY A 117 7.62 0.60 -4.96
N LYS A 118 8.23 -0.53 -5.30
CA LYS A 118 7.74 -1.44 -6.36
C LYS A 118 6.39 -2.06 -6.00
N ALA A 119 6.22 -2.53 -4.77
CA ALA A 119 4.96 -3.10 -4.28
C ALA A 119 3.79 -2.12 -4.44
N ASN A 120 3.98 -0.90 -3.94
CA ASN A 120 2.94 0.14 -3.99
C ASN A 120 2.68 0.62 -5.42
N MET A 121 3.64 0.51 -6.36
CA MET A 121 3.37 0.71 -7.79
C MET A 121 2.49 -0.40 -8.38
N ILE A 122 2.71 -1.67 -7.98
CA ILE A 122 1.87 -2.80 -8.40
C ILE A 122 0.44 -2.58 -7.92
N GLU A 123 0.28 -2.28 -6.64
CA GLU A 123 -1.01 -2.01 -6.02
C GLU A 123 -1.72 -0.85 -6.72
N PHE A 124 -1.05 0.30 -6.88
CA PHE A 124 -1.64 1.46 -7.55
C PHE A 124 -2.15 1.11 -8.94
N ASN A 125 -1.30 0.47 -9.76
CA ASN A 125 -1.63 0.17 -11.15
C ASN A 125 -2.74 -0.88 -11.26
N TYR A 126 -2.71 -1.93 -10.43
CA TYR A 126 -3.75 -2.94 -10.40
C TYR A 126 -5.09 -2.38 -9.93
N LEU A 127 -5.09 -1.61 -8.83
CA LEU A 127 -6.29 -0.97 -8.29
C LEU A 127 -6.91 0.00 -9.30
N ASN A 128 -6.07 0.77 -10.02
CA ASN A 128 -6.52 1.64 -11.11
C ASN A 128 -7.16 0.84 -12.25
N GLU A 129 -6.53 -0.25 -12.69
CA GLU A 129 -7.06 -1.11 -13.76
C GLU A 129 -8.38 -1.80 -13.39
N LYS A 130 -8.62 -2.04 -12.10
CA LYS A 130 -9.89 -2.58 -11.58
C LYS A 130 -10.94 -1.52 -11.26
N GLY A 131 -10.63 -0.24 -11.45
CA GLY A 131 -11.55 0.86 -11.15
C GLY A 131 -11.81 1.03 -9.65
N ALA A 132 -10.89 0.59 -8.79
CA ALA A 132 -10.98 0.75 -7.34
C ALA A 132 -10.98 2.23 -6.90
N PHE A 133 -10.50 3.11 -7.78
CA PHE A 133 -10.65 4.54 -7.67
C PHE A 133 -10.79 5.14 -9.08
N VAL A 134 -11.32 6.36 -9.14
CA VAL A 134 -11.37 7.18 -10.35
C VAL A 134 -10.50 8.40 -10.17
N TYR A 135 -9.88 8.87 -11.26
CA TYR A 135 -9.08 10.08 -11.26
C TYR A 135 -9.81 11.20 -11.98
N ASN A 136 -10.06 12.29 -11.28
CA ASN A 136 -10.60 13.51 -11.85
C ASN A 136 -9.44 14.34 -12.42
N GLU A 137 -9.29 14.35 -13.74
CA GLU A 137 -8.22 15.09 -14.43
C GLU A 137 -8.26 16.61 -14.19
N GLN A 138 -9.45 17.18 -14.01
CA GLN A 138 -9.61 18.63 -13.81
C GLN A 138 -9.13 19.05 -12.43
N LYS A 139 -9.49 18.28 -11.39
CA LYS A 139 -9.04 18.54 -10.01
C LYS A 139 -7.63 17.98 -9.74
N GLY A 140 -7.21 16.99 -10.53
CA GLY A 140 -6.02 16.18 -10.26
C GLY A 140 -6.15 15.38 -8.96
N LYS A 141 -7.32 14.76 -8.74
CA LYS A 141 -7.71 14.09 -7.48
C LYS A 141 -8.24 12.68 -7.71
N TYR A 142 -8.07 11.82 -6.72
CA TYR A 142 -8.53 10.44 -6.70
C TYR A 142 -9.73 10.27 -5.78
N LEU A 143 -10.72 9.50 -6.24
CA LEU A 143 -11.93 9.16 -5.50
C LEU A 143 -12.07 7.63 -5.45
N VAL A 144 -11.96 7.06 -4.26
CA VAL A 144 -12.11 5.62 -4.01
C VAL A 144 -13.54 5.17 -4.27
N GLN A 145 -13.68 4.05 -4.97
CA GLN A 145 -14.93 3.35 -5.22
C GLN A 145 -15.02 2.13 -4.29
N LEU A 146 -15.81 2.22 -3.23
CA LEU A 146 -15.83 1.24 -2.13
C LEU A 146 -15.95 -0.21 -2.62
N ASP A 147 -16.99 -0.52 -3.41
CA ASP A 147 -17.26 -1.88 -3.87
C ASP A 147 -16.16 -2.39 -4.81
N LYS A 148 -15.65 -1.52 -5.70
CA LYS A 148 -14.57 -1.86 -6.62
C LYS A 148 -13.24 -2.05 -5.92
N MET A 149 -12.99 -1.30 -4.84
CA MET A 149 -11.82 -1.51 -4.00
C MET A 149 -11.88 -2.87 -3.31
N ARG A 150 -13.03 -3.28 -2.78
CA ARG A 150 -13.20 -4.64 -2.18
C ARG A 150 -12.85 -5.73 -3.18
N GLU A 151 -13.42 -5.66 -4.38
CA GLU A 151 -13.15 -6.60 -5.48
C GLU A 151 -11.66 -6.62 -5.85
N ALA A 152 -11.04 -5.43 -5.99
CA ALA A 152 -9.66 -5.31 -6.42
C ALA A 152 -8.66 -5.79 -5.36
N VAL A 153 -8.91 -5.52 -4.07
CA VAL A 153 -8.09 -6.02 -2.95
C VAL A 153 -8.12 -7.55 -2.91
N ALA A 154 -9.30 -8.16 -2.95
CA ALA A 154 -9.42 -9.62 -2.99
C ALA A 154 -8.77 -10.22 -4.25
N GLY A 155 -8.93 -9.56 -5.41
CA GLY A 155 -8.35 -9.99 -6.68
C GLY A 155 -6.82 -9.97 -6.68
N LEU A 156 -6.21 -8.90 -6.15
CA LEU A 156 -4.76 -8.77 -6.07
C LEU A 156 -4.17 -9.74 -5.03
N ALA A 157 -4.82 -9.91 -3.88
CA ALA A 157 -4.43 -10.91 -2.88
C ALA A 157 -4.40 -12.31 -3.49
N ASN A 158 -5.48 -12.69 -4.18
CA ASN A 158 -5.56 -13.99 -4.86
C ASN A 158 -4.48 -14.16 -5.93
N LEU A 159 -4.23 -13.14 -6.75
CA LEU A 159 -3.19 -13.16 -7.77
C LEU A 159 -1.81 -13.44 -7.15
N ILE A 160 -1.41 -12.63 -6.16
CA ILE A 160 -0.10 -12.73 -5.53
C ILE A 160 0.08 -14.06 -4.81
N LEU A 161 -0.90 -14.47 -3.99
CA LEU A 161 -0.86 -15.74 -3.27
C LEU A 161 -0.80 -16.93 -4.23
N THR A 162 -1.53 -16.89 -5.34
CA THR A 162 -1.48 -17.95 -6.37
C THR A 162 -0.09 -18.02 -7.02
N THR A 163 0.51 -16.88 -7.37
CA THR A 163 1.88 -16.80 -7.90
C THR A 163 2.89 -17.37 -6.91
N GLN A 164 2.81 -17.00 -5.64
CA GLN A 164 3.67 -17.54 -4.57
C GLN A 164 3.47 -19.05 -4.37
N GLY A 165 2.22 -19.51 -4.29
CA GLY A 165 1.87 -20.91 -4.09
C GLY A 165 2.31 -21.82 -5.23
N ASN A 166 2.23 -21.34 -6.46
CA ASN A 166 2.70 -22.07 -7.63
C ASN A 166 4.23 -21.99 -7.81
N GLY A 167 4.91 -21.08 -7.10
CA GLY A 167 6.31 -20.79 -7.35
C GLY A 167 6.53 -20.23 -8.76
N ASP A 168 5.57 -19.44 -9.26
CA ASP A 168 5.59 -18.94 -10.63
C ASP A 168 6.51 -17.72 -10.77
N TYR A 169 7.81 -18.00 -10.88
CA TYR A 169 8.84 -16.97 -11.04
C TYR A 169 8.62 -16.11 -12.29
N ASN A 170 8.18 -16.70 -13.40
CA ASN A 170 7.95 -15.96 -14.64
C ASN A 170 6.74 -15.03 -14.51
N GLY A 171 5.64 -15.54 -13.94
CA GLY A 171 4.48 -14.71 -13.63
C GLY A 171 4.81 -13.57 -12.66
N ALA A 172 5.63 -13.81 -11.63
CA ALA A 172 6.10 -12.76 -10.73
C ALA A 172 6.94 -11.69 -11.46
N LYS A 173 7.82 -12.12 -12.37
CA LYS A 173 8.65 -11.22 -13.18
C LYS A 173 7.81 -10.38 -14.14
N ASP A 174 6.83 -10.98 -14.79
CA ASP A 174 5.91 -10.27 -15.70
C ASP A 174 5.02 -9.29 -14.94
N LEU A 175 4.54 -9.67 -13.74
CA LEU A 175 3.80 -8.77 -12.87
C LEU A 175 4.64 -7.54 -12.50
N LEU A 176 5.88 -7.74 -12.05
CA LEU A 176 6.79 -6.63 -11.72
C LEU A 176 7.08 -5.77 -12.95
N LYS A 177 7.39 -6.37 -14.09
CA LYS A 177 7.72 -5.65 -15.32
C LYS A 177 6.57 -4.75 -15.79
N ASN A 178 5.33 -5.22 -15.67
CA ASN A 178 4.16 -4.53 -16.20
C ASN A 178 3.51 -3.58 -15.18
N MET A 179 3.58 -3.91 -13.89
CA MET A 179 2.86 -3.19 -12.84
C MET A 179 3.78 -2.41 -11.87
N ALA A 180 5.05 -2.76 -11.70
CA ALA A 180 5.98 -2.00 -10.85
C ALA A 180 6.62 -0.82 -11.61
N VAL A 181 5.79 -0.03 -12.30
CA VAL A 181 6.22 1.09 -13.16
C VAL A 181 5.45 2.37 -12.82
N VAL A 182 6.14 3.50 -12.92
CA VAL A 182 5.51 4.82 -12.78
C VAL A 182 4.85 5.21 -14.12
N LYS A 183 3.54 4.99 -14.22
CA LYS A 183 2.75 5.42 -15.39
C LYS A 183 2.58 6.96 -15.39
N PRO A 184 2.28 7.61 -16.54
CA PRO A 184 2.22 9.07 -16.65
C PRO A 184 1.30 9.77 -15.62
N GLN A 185 0.16 9.17 -15.31
CA GLN A 185 -0.78 9.69 -14.33
C GLN A 185 -0.17 9.71 -12.91
N LEU A 186 0.44 8.60 -12.49
CA LEU A 186 1.14 8.52 -11.20
C LEU A 186 2.30 9.52 -11.14
N GLN A 187 3.06 9.67 -12.25
CA GLN A 187 4.14 10.65 -12.33
C GLN A 187 3.63 12.09 -12.11
N LYS A 188 2.49 12.46 -12.71
CA LYS A 188 1.86 13.78 -12.53
C LYS A 188 1.52 14.04 -11.06
N SER A 189 0.96 13.07 -10.37
CA SER A 189 0.63 13.18 -8.93
C SER A 189 1.87 13.24 -8.04
N LEU A 190 2.90 12.44 -8.34
CA LEU A 190 4.18 12.50 -7.62
C LEU A 190 4.88 13.85 -7.79
N SER A 191 4.83 14.43 -9.00
CA SER A 191 5.36 15.77 -9.27
C SER A 191 4.62 16.84 -8.46
N LYS A 192 3.28 16.76 -8.38
CA LYS A 192 2.46 17.65 -7.54
C LYS A 192 2.86 17.58 -6.05
N ILE A 193 3.02 16.36 -5.52
CA ILE A 193 3.47 16.15 -4.14
C ILE A 193 4.88 16.69 -3.92
N ALA A 194 5.79 16.50 -4.88
CA ALA A 194 7.16 17.01 -4.80
C ALA A 194 7.22 18.54 -4.72
N THR A 195 6.34 19.23 -5.47
CA THR A 195 6.25 20.71 -5.44
C THR A 195 5.60 21.26 -4.17
N ALA A 196 4.83 20.44 -3.44
CA ALA A 196 4.14 20.86 -2.20
C ALA A 196 5.07 20.92 -0.97
N GLY A 197 6.36 20.61 -1.10
CA GLY A 197 7.32 20.69 0.01
C GLY A 197 7.13 19.64 1.10
N ILE A 198 6.33 18.60 0.86
CA ILE A 198 6.03 17.56 1.84
C ILE A 198 7.28 16.71 2.10
N PRO A 199 7.71 16.48 3.36
CA PRO A 199 8.89 15.68 3.65
C PRO A 199 8.74 14.22 3.16
N ARG A 200 9.86 13.56 2.84
CA ARG A 200 9.85 12.13 2.45
C ARG A 200 9.67 11.23 3.66
N ASP A 201 10.39 11.52 4.73
CA ASP A 201 10.26 10.84 6.01
C ASP A 201 10.65 11.78 7.17
N ILE A 202 10.53 11.29 8.40
CA ILE A 202 10.90 12.01 9.62
C ILE A 202 12.35 11.71 10.04
N VAL A 203 12.97 12.68 10.71
CA VAL A 203 14.19 12.47 11.50
C VAL A 203 13.77 12.30 12.96
N PHE A 204 14.17 11.21 13.59
CA PHE A 204 13.91 10.98 15.01
C PHE A 204 15.15 11.36 15.82
N GLU A 205 15.07 12.50 16.50
CA GLU A 205 16.12 12.94 17.43
C GLU A 205 16.00 12.13 18.73
N GLN A 206 17.04 11.36 19.04
CA GLN A 206 17.10 10.48 20.20
C GLN A 206 18.49 10.51 20.85
N GLY A 207 18.55 10.18 22.14
CA GLY A 207 19.80 10.04 22.88
C GLY A 207 19.65 10.48 24.34
N LYS A 208 20.56 9.99 25.19
CA LYS A 208 20.58 10.33 26.62
C LYS A 208 20.59 11.85 26.86
N HIS A 209 21.33 12.59 26.05
CA HIS A 209 21.42 14.06 26.13
C HIS A 209 20.06 14.76 25.98
N LEU A 210 19.12 14.21 25.20
CA LEU A 210 17.75 14.75 25.07
C LEU A 210 16.88 14.44 26.29
N LEU A 211 17.25 13.41 27.06
CA LEU A 211 16.61 13.02 28.32
C LEU A 211 17.28 13.66 29.54
N GLY A 212 18.29 14.51 29.35
CA GLY A 212 19.10 15.07 30.44
C GLY A 212 19.97 14.04 31.16
N LEU A 213 20.23 12.89 30.54
CA LEU A 213 21.04 11.80 31.08
C LEU A 213 22.46 11.87 30.47
N GLN A 214 23.48 11.52 31.27
CA GLN A 214 24.86 11.29 30.80
C GLN A 214 25.06 9.82 30.40
#